data_AF-A0A813PQD8-F1
#
_entry.id   AF-A0A813PQD8-F1
#
_cell.length_a   1.000
_cell.length_b   1.000
_cell.length_c   1.000
_cell.angle_alpha   90.00
_cell.angle_beta   90.00
_cell.angle_gamma   90.00
#
_symmetry.space_group_name_H-M   'P 1'
#
loop_
_entity.id
_entity.type
_entity.pdbx_description
1 polymer ?
#
loop_
_entity_poly.entity_id
_entity_poly.type
_entity_poly.pdbx_seq_one_letter_code
_entity_poly.pdbx_strand_id
1 'polypeptide(L)'
;MISTRLSSRSYQSIMNDETSGDDLATFNHNSSSSMLYRRFNIHYISQEYVFRKETSCAMIKTEPIEREQSILKNSDIEHSISTESLKNLMPMIPKNIAIIELISSEQRFVYDMKNILKTYITPLLNNNILPSSHIDALFLNWPSLTRTHEKLANALITTLKTDGEQISIGKILCEFIPDLTAEYEVYFRFHPTAMKCFREQLRLCSKFRTFMQQTKEQTYGIGTMGDANILTLPLQRIAKYPVLISQILKNASNDSCEFKDLNDSLKKANELRETINNAIDEEINRAKFEWLQKHVDCSKINETIIFNSLTHFGDQRKLIHYSLIHLSKSAHELLYAMLFNDFLLLARLKRPLFTKVLQVVNRTMFNHRQEQRDVFLKFSVQQSTIDWFDSPNADHLYLFVYKTPIMLHEIRNLRLIENDSTGFQFDYRGRQITLFASTTNERFLWTKSIQDAIHICRQRRVVTSMFRAPESNWNSDHCRPIGKVFIREINAMYLPSSPVHKNGNNPYCIIEMNNNQRQTTPILCDTSKVQWQVAFRFFVCDIHKEKIKFSIYNRSKYTTDRLLGSVDIPLTLLTERRNLSEDSLSIYSSTASHFSDMSSLNWKVRRFYLQHSSNNSQISIKCLLNWND
;
A
#
# COMPACT_ATOMS: atom_id res chain seq x y z
N MET A 1 44.83 22.79 -52.98
CA MET A 1 44.35 23.10 -51.61
C MET A 1 42.84 22.93 -51.62
N ILE A 2 42.31 21.80 -51.15
CA ILE A 2 41.59 21.66 -49.85
C ILE A 2 40.41 22.65 -49.81
N SER A 3 39.12 22.29 -49.78
CA SER A 3 38.47 21.22 -49.03
C SER A 3 37.14 20.84 -49.70
N THR A 4 36.89 19.53 -49.78
CA THR A 4 35.79 18.82 -50.41
C THR A 4 34.48 18.86 -49.61
N ARG A 5 33.37 19.18 -50.28
CA ARG A 5 32.02 18.64 -50.00
C ARG A 5 31.45 18.17 -51.32
N LEU A 6 31.30 16.85 -51.46
CA LEU A 6 30.64 16.22 -52.60
C LEU A 6 29.20 15.88 -52.26
N SER A 7 28.42 16.06 -53.31
CA SER A 7 27.00 15.95 -53.56
C SER A 7 26.45 14.51 -53.58
N SER A 8 25.20 14.38 -53.14
CA SER A 8 24.07 13.61 -53.70
C SER A 8 24.30 12.47 -54.70
N ARG A 9 23.62 11.33 -54.43
CA ARG A 9 22.97 10.37 -55.36
C ARG A 9 22.35 9.27 -54.47
N SER A 10 21.23 8.61 -54.71
CA SER A 10 20.12 8.69 -55.68
C SER A 10 19.09 7.65 -55.21
N TYR A 11 17.81 7.88 -55.52
CA TYR A 11 16.69 6.98 -55.28
C TYR A 11 16.71 5.72 -56.18
N GLN A 12 15.94 4.72 -55.74
CA GLN A 12 15.16 3.72 -56.50
C GLN A 12 15.68 2.29 -56.72
N SER A 13 14.82 1.37 -56.25
CA SER A 13 14.47 0.04 -56.78
C SER A 13 15.43 -1.14 -56.54
N ILE A 14 14.93 -2.18 -55.85
CA ILE A 14 14.68 -3.53 -56.41
C ILE A 14 13.76 -4.30 -55.43
N MET A 15 12.70 -4.87 -56.00
CA MET A 15 11.73 -5.80 -55.42
C MET A 15 12.22 -7.25 -55.54
N ASN A 16 11.68 -8.11 -54.67
CA ASN A 16 11.54 -9.58 -54.78
C ASN A 16 12.79 -10.46 -54.63
N ASP A 17 12.77 -11.35 -53.63
CA ASP A 17 12.64 -12.79 -53.89
C ASP A 17 12.29 -13.58 -52.62
N GLU A 18 11.26 -14.41 -52.74
CA GLU A 18 10.99 -15.56 -51.88
C GLU A 18 12.00 -16.67 -52.22
N THR A 19 12.49 -17.43 -51.23
CA THR A 19 12.52 -18.91 -51.17
C THR A 19 13.61 -19.46 -50.22
N SER A 20 13.14 -20.37 -49.34
CA SER A 20 13.76 -21.61 -48.83
C SER A 20 15.28 -21.72 -48.61
N GLY A 21 15.64 -22.21 -47.42
CA GLY A 21 16.93 -22.86 -47.18
C GLY A 21 17.12 -23.22 -45.72
N ASP A 22 16.74 -24.45 -45.37
CA ASP A 22 17.09 -25.13 -44.13
C ASP A 22 18.59 -25.04 -43.82
N ASP A 23 18.91 -24.88 -42.53
CA ASP A 23 20.05 -25.58 -41.93
C ASP A 23 19.78 -25.85 -40.44
N LEU A 24 19.33 -27.09 -40.19
CA LEU A 24 19.42 -27.75 -38.90
C LEU A 24 20.90 -28.05 -38.59
N ALA A 25 21.40 -27.54 -37.47
CA ALA A 25 22.49 -28.19 -36.74
C ALA A 25 22.28 -28.03 -35.22
N THR A 26 21.49 -28.96 -34.67
CA THR A 26 21.72 -29.69 -33.42
C THR A 26 22.46 -28.99 -32.27
N PHE A 27 21.71 -28.55 -31.26
CA PHE A 27 22.12 -28.60 -29.85
C PHE A 27 20.96 -29.07 -28.96
N ASN A 28 20.68 -30.37 -29.01
CA ASN A 28 20.12 -31.15 -27.89
C ASN A 28 21.30 -31.48 -26.94
N HIS A 29 21.23 -31.61 -25.62
CA HIS A 29 20.18 -31.70 -24.61
C HIS A 29 20.85 -31.37 -23.25
N ASN A 30 20.21 -30.57 -22.41
CA ASN A 30 19.99 -30.86 -20.97
C ASN A 30 19.13 -29.74 -20.37
N SER A 31 17.89 -29.75 -20.84
CA SER A 31 16.72 -29.07 -20.33
C SER A 31 16.19 -29.81 -19.09
N SER A 32 16.25 -29.17 -17.92
CA SER A 32 15.30 -29.38 -16.81
C SER A 32 15.36 -28.29 -15.73
N SER A 33 16.42 -27.45 -15.67
CA SER A 33 16.56 -26.45 -14.59
C SER A 33 16.05 -25.03 -14.92
N SER A 34 15.67 -24.73 -16.17
CA SER A 34 15.28 -23.37 -16.57
C SER A 34 13.76 -23.09 -16.58
N MET A 35 12.90 -24.12 -16.47
CA MET A 35 11.45 -23.93 -16.43
C MET A 35 10.87 -23.67 -15.03
N LEU A 36 11.59 -24.00 -13.94
CA LEU A 36 11.12 -23.75 -12.58
C LEU A 36 11.33 -22.30 -12.11
N TYR A 37 12.15 -21.53 -12.81
CA TYR A 37 12.38 -20.10 -12.50
C TYR A 37 11.17 -19.20 -12.80
N ARG A 38 10.13 -19.70 -13.49
CA ARG A 38 8.95 -18.89 -13.90
C ARG A 38 7.74 -18.98 -12.97
N ARG A 39 7.77 -19.73 -11.86
CA ARG A 39 6.54 -20.05 -11.11
C ARG A 39 6.42 -19.60 -9.65
N PHE A 40 7.35 -18.80 -9.13
CA PHE A 40 7.20 -18.18 -7.81
C PHE A 40 7.62 -16.71 -7.83
N ASN A 41 6.70 -15.84 -8.27
CA ASN A 41 6.85 -14.39 -8.21
C ASN A 41 6.40 -13.89 -6.84
N ILE A 42 7.34 -13.38 -6.03
CA ILE A 42 7.04 -12.16 -5.28
C ILE A 42 6.70 -11.12 -6.35
N HIS A 43 5.57 -10.42 -6.23
CA HIS A 43 5.04 -9.51 -7.24
C HIS A 43 6.07 -8.48 -7.75
N TYR A 44 7.12 -8.26 -6.96
CA TYR A 44 8.27 -7.39 -7.17
C TYR A 44 9.26 -7.81 -8.28
N ILE A 45 9.49 -9.11 -8.54
CA ILE A 45 10.62 -9.54 -9.42
C ILE A 45 10.38 -9.20 -10.90
N SER A 46 9.14 -8.91 -11.30
CA SER A 46 8.80 -8.57 -12.69
C SER A 46 8.71 -7.07 -13.01
N GLN A 47 8.91 -6.16 -12.04
CA GLN A 47 8.81 -4.71 -12.30
C GLN A 47 10.07 -3.97 -11.86
N GLU A 48 10.95 -3.68 -12.82
CA GLU A 48 12.09 -2.78 -12.68
C GLU A 48 11.60 -1.35 -12.37
N TYR A 49 11.44 -1.02 -11.09
CA TYR A 49 11.05 0.33 -10.65
C TYR A 49 12.25 1.28 -10.62
N VAL A 50 12.10 2.57 -11.00
CA VAL A 50 13.13 3.63 -11.00
C VAL A 50 12.55 4.93 -10.39
N PHE A 51 12.76 5.14 -9.08
CA PHE A 51 12.34 6.33 -8.35
C PHE A 51 13.43 7.41 -8.40
N ARG A 52 13.04 8.62 -8.78
CA ARG A 52 13.65 9.95 -8.48
C ARG A 52 12.49 10.97 -8.49
N LYS A 53 12.53 12.13 -7.85
CA LYS A 53 13.54 12.86 -7.09
C LYS A 53 12.73 13.69 -6.09
N GLU A 54 13.01 13.58 -4.80
CA GLU A 54 12.71 14.63 -3.81
C GLU A 54 13.44 14.28 -2.52
N THR A 55 13.94 15.33 -1.91
CA THR A 55 15.10 15.45 -1.03
C THR A 55 14.94 14.84 0.36
N SER A 56 16.10 14.42 0.89
CA SER A 56 16.41 13.93 2.23
C SER A 56 16.09 12.46 2.46
N CYS A 57 17.13 11.62 2.54
CA CYS A 57 17.06 10.40 3.32
C CYS A 57 16.69 10.82 4.74
N ALA A 58 15.40 10.73 5.09
CA ALA A 58 14.98 10.86 6.47
C ALA A 58 15.79 9.83 7.28
N MET A 59 16.39 10.27 8.39
CA MET A 59 17.28 9.44 9.19
C MET A 59 16.51 8.21 9.69
N ILE A 60 16.87 7.04 9.16
CA ILE A 60 16.32 5.76 9.57
C ILE A 60 16.85 5.48 10.97
N LYS A 61 15.96 5.25 11.95
CA LYS A 61 16.33 4.84 13.31
C LYS A 61 16.64 3.33 13.34
N THR A 62 17.65 2.90 12.59
CA THR A 62 18.28 1.58 12.78
C THR A 62 19.57 1.76 13.56
N GLU A 63 20.05 0.72 14.24
CA GLU A 63 21.38 0.79 14.83
C GLU A 63 22.44 1.00 13.72
N PRO A 64 23.48 1.82 13.96
CA PRO A 64 24.51 2.06 12.95
C PRO A 64 25.20 0.76 12.55
N ILE A 65 25.36 0.52 11.23
CA ILE A 65 25.97 -0.71 10.70
C ILE A 65 27.38 -0.94 11.27
N GLU A 66 28.13 0.14 11.54
CA GLU A 66 29.47 0.07 12.14
C GLU A 66 29.48 -0.67 13.49
N ARG A 67 28.46 -0.48 14.33
CA ARG A 67 28.36 -1.16 15.63
C ARG A 67 28.06 -2.65 15.43
N GLU A 68 27.11 -2.99 14.57
CA GLU A 68 26.75 -4.39 14.32
C GLU A 68 27.86 -5.17 13.59
N GLN A 69 28.65 -4.51 12.73
CA GLN A 69 29.80 -5.13 12.07
C GLN A 69 30.87 -5.62 13.03
N SER A 70 31.09 -4.90 14.14
CA SER A 70 32.03 -5.35 15.18
C SER A 70 31.62 -6.69 15.81
N ILE A 71 30.30 -6.94 15.88
CA ILE A 71 29.73 -8.17 16.42
C ILE A 71 29.90 -9.34 15.43
N LEU A 72 29.75 -9.08 14.12
CA LEU A 72 29.94 -10.08 13.05
C LEU A 72 31.41 -10.40 12.75
N LYS A 73 32.35 -9.48 13.01
CA LYS A 73 33.79 -9.76 12.86
C LYS A 73 34.31 -10.79 13.86
N ASN A 74 33.62 -10.98 14.99
CA ASN A 74 33.96 -11.97 16.02
C ASN A 74 33.29 -13.34 15.80
N SER A 75 32.44 -13.50 14.79
CA SER A 75 32.00 -14.83 14.34
C SER A 75 33.02 -15.36 13.36
N ASP A 76 33.92 -16.23 13.83
CA ASP A 76 34.81 -16.98 12.95
C ASP A 76 33.99 -17.76 11.91
N ILE A 77 34.61 -18.06 10.77
CA ILE A 77 34.07 -18.90 9.70
C ILE A 77 34.03 -20.34 10.24
N GLU A 78 33.15 -20.64 11.19
CA GLU A 78 32.97 -22.00 11.67
C GLU A 78 32.18 -22.80 10.63
N HIS A 79 32.96 -23.47 9.78
CA HIS A 79 32.61 -24.63 8.97
C HIS A 79 31.27 -24.57 8.21
N SER A 80 31.26 -23.91 7.05
CA SER A 80 30.35 -24.31 5.97
C SER A 80 30.62 -25.79 5.66
N ILE A 81 29.75 -26.68 6.14
CA ILE A 81 29.84 -28.11 5.86
C ILE A 81 29.60 -28.30 4.36
N SER A 82 30.47 -29.05 3.70
CA SER A 82 30.29 -29.33 2.27
C SER A 82 28.99 -30.09 2.03
N THR A 83 28.33 -29.87 0.89
CA THR A 83 27.13 -30.62 0.51
C THR A 83 27.37 -32.13 0.50
N GLU A 84 28.58 -32.56 0.15
CA GLU A 84 28.97 -33.97 0.18
C GLU A 84 29.07 -34.52 1.60
N SER A 85 29.62 -33.73 2.53
CA SER A 85 29.62 -34.07 3.95
C SER A 85 28.20 -34.13 4.53
N LEU A 86 27.28 -33.26 4.10
CA LEU A 86 25.87 -33.32 4.52
C LEU A 86 25.18 -34.59 4.03
N LYS A 87 25.45 -35.02 2.79
CA LYS A 87 24.90 -36.27 2.25
C LYS A 87 25.39 -37.49 3.03
N ASN A 88 26.60 -37.47 3.56
CA ASN A 88 27.13 -38.60 4.33
C ASN A 88 26.49 -38.73 5.73
N LEU A 89 25.75 -37.72 6.21
CA LEU A 89 25.13 -37.71 7.54
C LEU A 89 23.75 -38.36 7.58
N MET A 90 23.13 -38.65 6.42
CA MET A 90 21.77 -39.17 6.37
C MET A 90 21.53 -40.03 5.12
N PRO A 91 20.64 -41.04 5.20
CA PRO A 91 20.32 -41.86 4.03
C PRO A 91 19.67 -41.02 2.93
N MET A 92 20.05 -41.27 1.66
CA MET A 92 19.60 -40.53 0.47
C MET A 92 18.16 -40.88 0.05
N ILE A 93 17.21 -40.65 0.96
CA ILE A 93 15.77 -40.79 0.74
C ILE A 93 15.21 -39.43 0.30
N PRO A 94 14.14 -39.36 -0.53
CA PRO A 94 13.59 -38.09 -1.04
C PRO A 94 13.37 -36.99 0.01
N LYS A 95 12.90 -37.36 1.22
CA LYS A 95 12.75 -36.43 2.35
C LYS A 95 14.08 -35.78 2.74
N ASN A 96 15.12 -36.58 2.94
CA ASN A 96 16.43 -36.14 3.40
C ASN A 96 17.14 -35.31 2.33
N ILE A 97 16.94 -35.63 1.04
CA ILE A 97 17.44 -34.81 -0.07
C ILE A 97 16.85 -33.40 -0.02
N ALA A 98 15.53 -33.27 0.21
CA ALA A 98 14.88 -31.96 0.35
C ALA A 98 15.36 -31.20 1.60
N ILE A 99 15.65 -31.90 2.70
CA ILE A 99 16.24 -31.30 3.91
C ILE A 99 17.66 -30.79 3.63
N ILE A 100 18.50 -31.59 2.96
CA ILE A 100 19.86 -31.18 2.58
C ILE A 100 19.81 -29.97 1.63
N GLU A 101 18.85 -29.92 0.71
CA GLU A 101 18.65 -28.75 -0.16
C GLU A 101 18.31 -27.49 0.66
N LEU A 102 17.42 -27.59 1.65
CA LEU A 102 17.11 -26.48 2.56
C LEU A 102 18.37 -26.00 3.30
N ILE A 103 19.12 -26.91 3.91
CA ILE A 103 20.32 -26.60 4.72
C ILE A 103 21.43 -26.02 3.87
N SER A 104 21.79 -26.69 2.76
CA SER A 104 22.87 -26.25 1.88
C SER A 104 22.56 -24.91 1.22
N SER A 105 21.31 -24.68 0.82
CA SER A 105 20.89 -23.40 0.27
C SER A 105 20.82 -22.28 1.32
N GLU A 106 20.57 -22.61 2.61
CA GLU A 106 20.65 -21.66 3.73
C GLU A 106 22.10 -21.26 4.01
N GLN A 107 23.01 -22.23 4.12
CA GLN A 107 24.44 -21.97 4.28
C GLN A 107 24.99 -21.12 3.15
N ARG A 108 24.57 -21.42 1.91
CA ARG A 108 24.96 -20.63 0.74
C ARG A 108 24.45 -19.20 0.82
N PHE A 109 23.20 -19.02 1.24
CA PHE A 109 22.62 -17.69 1.43
C PHE A 109 23.37 -16.88 2.49
N VAL A 110 23.69 -17.48 3.65
CA VAL A 110 24.50 -16.82 4.70
C VAL A 110 25.90 -16.45 4.18
N TYR A 111 26.55 -17.35 3.45
CA TYR A 111 27.84 -17.09 2.81
C TYR A 111 27.76 -15.90 1.85
N ASP A 112 26.72 -15.85 1.02
CA ASP A 112 26.50 -14.76 0.06
C ASP A 112 26.25 -13.42 0.79
N MET A 113 25.46 -13.41 1.88
CA MET A 113 25.21 -12.24 2.71
C MET A 113 26.47 -11.71 3.41
N LYS A 114 27.30 -12.62 3.97
CA LYS A 114 28.59 -12.28 4.60
C LYS A 114 29.60 -11.77 3.58
N ASN A 115 29.61 -12.33 2.37
CA ASN A 115 30.46 -11.83 1.30
C ASN A 115 30.10 -10.40 0.93
N ILE A 116 28.82 -10.06 0.81
CA ILE A 116 28.40 -8.69 0.52
C ILE A 116 28.86 -7.72 1.61
N LEU A 117 28.77 -8.11 2.88
CA LEU A 117 29.30 -7.34 3.99
C LEU A 117 30.81 -7.08 3.83
N LYS A 118 31.57 -8.10 3.43
CA LYS A 118 33.03 -8.04 3.26
C LYS A 118 33.48 -7.29 2.01
N THR A 119 32.80 -7.47 0.87
CA THR A 119 33.24 -6.97 -0.44
C THR A 119 32.63 -5.62 -0.80
N TYR A 120 31.41 -5.32 -0.33
CA TYR A 120 30.74 -4.05 -0.60
C TYR A 120 30.70 -3.16 0.64
N ILE A 121 30.09 -3.61 1.74
CA ILE A 121 29.76 -2.72 2.87
C ILE A 121 31.04 -2.27 3.62
N THR A 122 31.94 -3.19 3.95
CA THR A 122 33.17 -2.88 4.70
C THR A 122 34.10 -1.92 3.94
N PRO A 123 34.37 -2.12 2.62
CA PRO A 123 35.18 -1.17 1.87
C PRO A 123 34.51 0.18 1.66
N LEU A 124 33.17 0.23 1.53
CA LEU A 124 32.44 1.51 1.44
C LEU A 124 32.63 2.37 2.70
N LEU A 125 32.59 1.75 3.89
CA LEU A 125 32.83 2.41 5.17
C LEU A 125 34.30 2.80 5.33
N ASN A 126 35.23 1.84 5.25
CA ASN A 126 36.64 2.07 5.55
C ASN A 126 37.30 3.09 4.61
N ASN A 127 36.91 3.08 3.32
CA ASN A 127 37.46 4.00 2.33
C ASN A 127 36.67 5.31 2.22
N ASN A 128 35.65 5.53 3.07
CA ASN A 128 34.78 6.71 3.07
C ASN A 128 34.25 7.06 1.67
N ILE A 129 33.82 6.03 0.92
CA ILE A 129 33.30 6.20 -0.46
C ILE A 129 31.93 6.88 -0.43
N LEU A 130 31.14 6.55 0.59
CA LEU A 130 29.88 7.21 0.93
C LEU A 130 29.88 7.55 2.43
N PRO A 131 29.12 8.59 2.86
CA PRO A 131 28.89 8.84 4.27
C PRO A 131 28.22 7.64 4.95
N SER A 132 28.58 7.37 6.21
CA SER A 132 28.03 6.25 7.00
C SER A 132 26.49 6.23 6.98
N SER A 133 25.84 7.40 7.10
CA SER A 133 24.38 7.54 7.01
C SER A 133 23.76 7.07 5.68
N HIS A 134 24.47 7.22 4.57
CA HIS A 134 24.01 6.72 3.27
C HIS A 134 24.20 5.21 3.17
N ILE A 135 25.25 4.66 3.79
CA ILE A 135 25.51 3.22 3.83
C ILE A 135 24.45 2.53 4.69
N ASP A 136 24.12 3.09 5.85
CA ASP A 136 23.01 2.65 6.70
C ASP A 136 21.68 2.67 5.93
N ALA A 137 21.41 3.74 5.15
CA ALA A 137 20.21 3.82 4.34
C ALA A 137 20.19 2.85 3.13
N LEU A 138 21.35 2.40 2.66
CA LEU A 138 21.46 1.46 1.53
C LEU A 138 21.32 0.01 1.96
N PHE A 139 21.95 -0.37 3.07
CA PHE A 139 22.02 -1.76 3.52
C PHE A 139 21.11 -2.05 4.71
N LEU A 140 20.50 -1.04 5.34
CA LEU A 140 19.50 -1.21 6.39
C LEU A 140 20.02 -2.10 7.54
N ASN A 141 19.20 -3.03 8.05
CA ASN A 141 19.56 -4.03 9.05
C ASN A 141 20.26 -5.27 8.45
N TRP A 142 21.00 -5.15 7.33
CA TRP A 142 21.74 -6.26 6.72
C TRP A 142 22.55 -7.11 7.72
N PRO A 143 23.30 -6.52 8.67
CA PRO A 143 24.10 -7.30 9.60
C PRO A 143 23.23 -8.12 10.57
N SER A 144 22.21 -7.51 11.21
CA SER A 144 21.25 -8.25 12.04
C SER A 144 20.53 -9.37 11.28
N LEU A 145 20.05 -9.07 10.06
CA LEU A 145 19.40 -10.07 9.21
C LEU A 145 20.35 -11.24 8.89
N THR A 146 21.60 -10.95 8.55
CA THR A 146 22.63 -11.98 8.30
C THR A 146 22.83 -12.87 9.52
N ARG A 147 22.87 -12.27 10.72
CA ARG A 147 23.04 -12.99 11.99
C ARG A 147 21.87 -13.93 12.28
N THR A 148 20.63 -13.52 12.02
CA THR A 148 19.45 -14.37 12.24
C THR A 148 19.44 -15.59 11.30
N HIS A 149 19.81 -15.39 10.03
CA HIS A 149 19.99 -16.50 9.08
C HIS A 149 21.15 -17.43 9.48
N GLU A 150 22.24 -16.89 10.00
CA GLU A 150 23.36 -17.70 10.50
C GLU A 150 22.94 -18.57 11.70
N LYS A 151 22.17 -18.03 12.65
CA LYS A 151 21.62 -18.82 13.76
C LYS A 151 20.75 -19.96 13.26
N LEU A 152 19.89 -19.70 12.27
CA LEU A 152 19.06 -20.75 11.65
C LEU A 152 19.93 -21.82 10.99
N ALA A 153 20.92 -21.43 10.18
CA ALA A 153 21.83 -22.36 9.53
C ALA A 153 22.55 -23.26 10.55
N ASN A 154 23.05 -22.68 11.62
CA ASN A 154 23.76 -23.39 12.69
C ASN A 154 22.84 -24.32 13.49
N ALA A 155 21.59 -23.91 13.75
CA ALA A 155 20.59 -24.75 14.42
C ALA A 155 20.23 -25.98 13.55
N LEU A 156 20.03 -25.77 12.25
CA LEU A 156 19.74 -26.86 11.30
C LEU A 156 20.90 -27.86 11.22
N ILE A 157 22.14 -27.37 11.15
CA ILE A 157 23.35 -28.21 11.12
C ILE A 157 23.55 -28.97 12.43
N THR A 158 23.37 -28.30 13.57
CA THR A 158 23.55 -28.92 14.90
C THR A 158 22.55 -30.05 15.09
N THR A 159 21.29 -29.83 14.70
CA THR A 159 20.23 -30.85 14.77
C THR A 159 20.53 -32.03 13.85
N LEU A 160 21.01 -31.77 12.63
CA LEU A 160 21.45 -32.82 11.70
C LEU A 160 22.56 -33.70 12.29
N LYS A 161 23.51 -33.10 13.02
CA LYS A 161 24.62 -33.84 13.66
C LYS A 161 24.21 -34.64 14.89
N THR A 162 23.19 -34.17 15.62
CA THR A 162 22.80 -34.72 16.93
C THR A 162 21.68 -35.75 16.82
N ASP A 163 20.66 -35.48 16.01
CA ASP A 163 19.42 -36.28 15.96
C ASP A 163 19.39 -37.30 14.81
N GLY A 164 20.32 -37.24 13.85
CA GLY A 164 20.47 -38.24 12.79
C GLY A 164 19.21 -38.49 11.95
N GLU A 165 18.51 -39.60 12.17
CA GLU A 165 17.30 -39.96 11.42
C GLU A 165 16.00 -39.36 12.01
N GLN A 166 15.99 -38.93 13.27
CA GLN A 166 14.81 -38.36 13.96
C GLN A 166 14.75 -36.83 13.94
N ILE A 167 15.39 -36.19 12.95
CA ILE A 167 15.47 -34.74 12.86
C ILE A 167 14.07 -34.12 12.77
N SER A 168 13.78 -33.19 13.69
CA SER A 168 12.61 -32.34 13.62
C SER A 168 12.95 -30.96 13.06
N ILE A 169 12.90 -30.83 11.73
CA ILE A 169 13.14 -29.57 11.02
C ILE A 169 11.96 -28.61 11.22
N GLY A 170 10.73 -29.14 11.26
CA GLY A 170 9.51 -28.35 11.42
C GLY A 170 9.53 -27.49 12.68
N LYS A 171 10.01 -28.03 13.80
CA LYS A 171 10.10 -27.30 15.07
C LYS A 171 11.09 -26.14 15.00
N ILE A 172 12.28 -26.37 14.43
CA ILE A 172 13.31 -25.34 14.23
C ILE A 172 12.73 -24.21 13.38
N LEU A 173 12.11 -24.54 12.26
CA LEU A 173 11.51 -23.53 11.39
C LEU A 173 10.39 -22.75 12.11
N CYS A 174 9.58 -23.41 12.93
CA CYS A 174 8.56 -22.75 13.73
C CYS A 174 9.12 -21.76 14.77
N GLU A 175 10.32 -22.02 15.29
CA GLU A 175 11.04 -21.15 16.23
C GLU A 175 11.68 -19.96 15.51
N PHE A 176 12.32 -20.18 14.37
CA PHE A 176 13.09 -19.16 13.66
C PHE A 176 12.29 -18.27 12.69
N ILE A 177 11.19 -18.76 12.09
CA ILE A 177 10.39 -17.95 11.16
C ILE A 177 9.87 -16.66 11.81
N PRO A 178 9.36 -16.65 13.06
CA PRO A 178 8.98 -15.40 13.74
C PRO A 178 10.12 -14.38 13.88
N ASP A 179 11.33 -14.82 14.23
CA ASP A 179 12.51 -13.95 14.34
C ASP A 179 12.89 -13.38 12.96
N LEU A 180 12.82 -14.22 11.92
CA LEU A 180 12.99 -13.76 10.54
C LEU A 180 11.92 -12.73 10.17
N THR A 181 10.65 -12.94 10.53
CA THR A 181 9.57 -11.98 10.29
C THR A 181 9.92 -10.59 10.83
N ALA A 182 10.38 -10.50 12.08
CA ALA A 182 10.74 -9.23 12.70
C ALA A 182 11.88 -8.52 11.95
N GLU A 183 12.96 -9.24 11.59
CA GLU A 183 14.09 -8.66 10.85
C GLU A 183 13.69 -8.23 9.44
N TYR A 184 12.87 -9.03 8.78
CA TYR A 184 12.43 -8.75 7.43
C TYR A 184 11.43 -7.59 7.35
N GLU A 185 10.55 -7.42 8.34
CA GLU A 185 9.67 -6.25 8.42
C GLU A 185 10.47 -4.94 8.42
N VAL A 186 11.59 -4.89 9.14
CA VAL A 186 12.51 -3.73 9.14
C VAL A 186 13.15 -3.56 7.76
N TYR A 187 13.72 -4.63 7.19
CA TYR A 187 14.40 -4.57 5.90
C TYR A 187 13.45 -4.11 4.78
N PHE A 188 12.26 -4.69 4.67
CA PHE A 188 11.35 -4.41 3.57
C PHE A 188 10.67 -3.07 3.66
N ARG A 189 10.33 -2.61 4.86
CA ARG A 189 9.75 -1.28 5.07
C ARG A 189 10.61 -0.17 4.48
N PHE A 190 11.93 -0.32 4.54
CA PHE A 190 12.88 0.66 4.02
C PHE A 190 13.56 0.25 2.71
N HIS A 191 13.31 -0.95 2.19
CA HIS A 191 13.91 -1.46 0.95
C HIS A 191 13.64 -0.55 -0.27
N PRO A 192 12.43 0.00 -0.51
CA PRO A 192 12.20 0.94 -1.60
C PRO A 192 13.06 2.22 -1.47
N THR A 193 13.20 2.73 -0.25
CA THR A 193 14.06 3.89 0.06
C THR A 193 15.54 3.56 -0.20
N ALA A 194 16.00 2.39 0.23
CA ALA A 194 17.35 1.90 -0.02
C ALA A 194 17.63 1.80 -1.54
N MET A 195 16.69 1.23 -2.29
CA MET A 195 16.81 1.14 -3.75
C MET A 195 16.81 2.51 -4.44
N LYS A 196 16.01 3.47 -3.96
CA LYS A 196 16.04 4.86 -4.44
C LYS A 196 17.40 5.49 -4.16
N CYS A 197 17.89 5.38 -2.92
CA CYS A 197 19.21 5.86 -2.51
C CYS A 197 20.30 5.25 -3.41
N PHE A 198 20.24 3.95 -3.66
CA PHE A 198 21.19 3.24 -4.52
C PHE A 198 21.26 3.81 -5.94
N ARG A 199 20.09 3.99 -6.58
CA ARG A 199 19.96 4.60 -7.91
C ARG A 199 20.41 6.06 -7.95
N GLU A 200 20.19 6.79 -6.86
CA GLU A 200 20.64 8.17 -6.72
C GLU A 200 22.16 8.26 -6.57
N GLN A 201 22.76 7.44 -5.69
CA GLN A 201 24.20 7.40 -5.47
C GLN A 201 24.96 6.93 -6.70
N LEU A 202 24.46 5.91 -7.43
CA LEU A 202 25.04 5.51 -8.71
C LEU A 202 25.08 6.67 -9.72
N ARG A 203 24.07 7.55 -9.69
CA ARG A 203 24.01 8.68 -10.61
C ARG A 203 24.85 9.88 -10.18
N LEU A 204 24.81 10.21 -8.89
CA LEU A 204 25.37 11.44 -8.34
C LEU A 204 26.83 11.28 -7.88
N CYS A 205 27.21 10.11 -7.39
CA CYS A 205 28.52 9.87 -6.81
C CYS A 205 29.40 9.05 -7.78
N SER A 206 30.36 9.71 -8.43
CA SER A 206 31.31 9.04 -9.33
C SER A 206 32.18 8.01 -8.61
N LYS A 207 32.66 8.33 -7.39
CA LYS A 207 33.45 7.40 -6.56
C LYS A 207 32.68 6.10 -6.29
N PHE A 208 31.42 6.21 -5.90
CA PHE A 208 30.55 5.07 -5.67
C PHE A 208 30.32 4.25 -6.95
N ARG A 209 30.05 4.91 -8.09
CA ARG A 209 29.89 4.23 -9.37
C ARG A 209 31.14 3.44 -9.78
N THR A 210 32.32 4.07 -9.70
CA THR A 210 33.59 3.41 -10.04
C THR A 210 33.86 2.24 -9.10
N PHE A 211 33.61 2.40 -7.79
CA PHE A 211 33.72 1.31 -6.82
C PHE A 211 32.82 0.14 -7.19
N MET A 212 31.52 0.38 -7.43
CA MET A 212 30.57 -0.68 -7.79
C MET A 212 31.00 -1.43 -9.04
N GLN A 213 31.49 -0.72 -10.06
CA GLN A 213 32.01 -1.33 -11.29
C GLN A 213 33.26 -2.19 -11.03
N GLN A 214 34.24 -1.67 -10.28
CA GLN A 214 35.46 -2.40 -9.96
C GLN A 214 35.20 -3.64 -9.11
N THR A 215 34.36 -3.52 -8.07
CA THR A 215 33.97 -4.65 -7.23
C THR A 215 33.24 -5.71 -8.03
N LYS A 216 32.42 -5.30 -9.01
CA LYS A 216 31.73 -6.20 -9.94
C LYS A 216 32.71 -7.03 -10.78
N GLU A 217 33.70 -6.36 -11.37
CA GLU A 217 34.73 -7.00 -12.20
C GLU A 217 35.64 -7.93 -11.38
N GLN A 218 35.83 -7.65 -10.09
CA GLN A 218 36.70 -8.42 -9.19
C GLN A 218 35.99 -9.58 -8.47
N THR A 219 34.66 -9.64 -8.48
CA THR A 219 33.89 -10.63 -7.70
C THR A 219 33.20 -11.65 -8.62
N TYR A 220 33.71 -12.88 -8.67
CA TYR A 220 33.04 -14.00 -9.35
C TYR A 220 31.83 -14.50 -8.55
N GLY A 221 30.69 -14.72 -9.21
CA GLY A 221 29.44 -15.17 -8.55
C GLY A 221 28.42 -14.05 -8.40
N ILE A 222 28.12 -13.60 -7.17
CA ILE A 222 27.13 -12.51 -6.91
C ILE A 222 27.45 -11.24 -7.71
N GLY A 223 28.73 -10.97 -7.98
CA GLY A 223 29.16 -9.82 -8.80
C GLY A 223 28.75 -9.89 -10.28
N THR A 224 28.30 -11.03 -10.81
CA THR A 224 27.76 -11.08 -12.19
C THR A 224 26.27 -10.73 -12.27
N MET A 225 25.57 -10.73 -11.14
CA MET A 225 24.20 -10.22 -11.03
C MET A 225 24.25 -8.69 -11.11
N GLY A 226 23.30 -8.06 -11.82
CA GLY A 226 23.25 -6.60 -11.93
C GLY A 226 23.27 -5.92 -10.55
N ASP A 227 23.83 -4.71 -10.44
CA ASP A 227 24.16 -4.08 -9.16
C ASP A 227 22.94 -3.90 -8.23
N ALA A 228 21.73 -3.83 -8.80
CA ALA A 228 20.44 -3.78 -8.11
C ALA A 228 20.01 -5.13 -7.48
N ASN A 229 20.55 -6.26 -7.94
CA ASN A 229 20.19 -7.60 -7.44
C ASN A 229 20.76 -7.88 -6.05
N ILE A 230 21.81 -7.17 -5.63
CA ILE A 230 22.40 -7.32 -4.29
C ILE A 230 21.34 -7.05 -3.22
N LEU A 231 20.60 -5.95 -3.35
CA LEU A 231 19.60 -5.53 -2.38
C LEU A 231 18.33 -6.40 -2.42
N THR A 232 18.10 -7.16 -3.50
CA THR A 232 16.93 -8.03 -3.64
C THR A 232 17.18 -9.47 -3.21
N LEU A 233 18.41 -9.86 -2.85
CA LEU A 233 18.72 -11.21 -2.37
C LEU A 233 17.85 -11.65 -1.17
N PRO A 234 17.62 -10.82 -0.14
CA PRO A 234 16.75 -11.22 0.96
C PRO A 234 15.30 -11.47 0.53
N LEU A 235 14.76 -10.71 -0.44
CA LEU A 235 13.44 -10.95 -1.05
C LEU A 235 13.40 -12.32 -1.73
N GLN A 236 14.46 -12.70 -2.43
CA GLN A 236 14.49 -13.97 -3.12
C GLN A 236 14.54 -15.16 -2.16
N ARG A 237 15.23 -15.01 -1.01
CA ARG A 237 15.32 -16.10 -0.01
C ARG A 237 13.97 -16.39 0.63
N ILE A 238 13.24 -15.34 1.05
CA ILE A 238 11.97 -15.51 1.75
C ILE A 238 10.89 -16.18 0.89
N ALA A 239 10.93 -15.94 -0.43
CA ALA A 239 10.07 -16.61 -1.41
C ALA A 239 10.29 -18.13 -1.47
N LYS A 240 11.49 -18.60 -1.11
CA LYS A 240 11.89 -20.01 -1.24
C LYS A 240 11.43 -20.88 -0.07
N TYR A 241 11.26 -20.33 1.15
CA TYR A 241 10.88 -21.15 2.31
C TYR A 241 9.58 -21.92 2.09
N PRO A 242 8.46 -21.33 1.61
CA PRO A 242 7.25 -22.11 1.36
C PRO A 242 7.45 -23.26 0.37
N VAL A 243 8.32 -23.06 -0.64
CA VAL A 243 8.61 -24.06 -1.66
C VAL A 243 9.43 -25.22 -1.07
N LEU A 244 10.51 -24.90 -0.36
CA LEU A 244 11.40 -25.87 0.27
C LEU A 244 10.66 -26.70 1.33
N ILE A 245 9.85 -26.05 2.18
CA ILE A 245 9.05 -26.73 3.20
C ILE A 245 8.01 -27.64 2.55
N SER A 246 7.34 -27.18 1.49
CA SER A 246 6.37 -27.99 0.74
C SER A 246 7.03 -29.22 0.11
N GLN A 247 8.28 -29.13 -0.35
CA GLN A 247 9.03 -30.28 -0.88
C GLN A 247 9.36 -31.29 0.22
N ILE A 248 9.70 -30.84 1.42
CA ILE A 248 9.94 -31.74 2.56
C ILE A 248 8.63 -32.43 2.96
N LEU A 249 7.53 -31.68 3.09
CA LEU A 249 6.21 -32.19 3.45
C LEU A 249 5.71 -33.28 2.49
N LYS A 250 5.90 -33.10 1.18
CA LYS A 250 5.50 -34.09 0.17
C LYS A 250 6.17 -35.46 0.36
N ASN A 251 7.33 -35.49 1.00
CA ASN A 251 8.13 -36.68 1.21
C ASN A 251 8.12 -37.14 2.69
N ALA A 252 7.36 -36.47 3.56
CA ALA A 252 7.25 -36.82 4.98
C ALA A 252 6.06 -37.76 5.24
N SER A 253 6.15 -38.55 6.31
CA SER A 253 5.04 -39.41 6.76
C SER A 253 3.94 -38.58 7.42
N ASN A 254 2.69 -38.73 6.97
CA ASN A 254 1.54 -37.93 7.41
C ASN A 254 1.16 -38.12 8.89
N ASP A 255 1.59 -39.20 9.54
CA ASP A 255 1.22 -39.55 10.91
C ASP A 255 2.27 -39.12 11.97
N SER A 256 3.25 -38.30 11.57
CA SER A 256 4.36 -37.89 12.44
C SER A 256 4.13 -36.51 13.08
N CYS A 257 4.65 -36.28 14.30
CA CYS A 257 4.70 -34.94 14.93
C CYS A 257 5.38 -33.92 14.01
N GLU A 258 6.43 -34.36 13.32
CA GLU A 258 7.16 -33.56 12.33
C GLU A 258 6.28 -33.08 11.17
N PHE A 259 5.32 -33.88 10.72
CA PHE A 259 4.39 -33.47 9.66
C PHE A 259 3.49 -32.31 10.12
N LYS A 260 3.07 -32.30 11.39
CA LYS A 260 2.32 -31.20 11.98
C LYS A 260 3.19 -29.94 12.09
N ASP A 261 4.38 -30.06 12.65
CA ASP A 261 5.31 -28.93 12.82
C ASP A 261 5.74 -28.33 11.47
N LEU A 262 5.91 -29.16 10.44
CA LEU A 262 6.19 -28.71 9.08
C LEU A 262 5.00 -27.96 8.46
N ASN A 263 3.76 -28.42 8.65
CA ASN A 263 2.57 -27.67 8.19
C ASN A 263 2.44 -26.31 8.90
N ASP A 264 2.68 -26.27 10.20
CA ASP A 264 2.67 -25.02 10.97
C ASP A 264 3.77 -24.08 10.50
N SER A 265 4.97 -24.61 10.21
CA SER A 265 6.08 -23.81 9.65
C SER A 265 5.77 -23.30 8.23
N LEU A 266 5.09 -24.10 7.40
CA LEU A 266 4.66 -23.70 6.05
C LEU A 266 3.64 -22.58 6.12
N LYS A 267 2.69 -22.66 7.05
CA LYS A 267 1.71 -21.60 7.29
C LYS A 267 2.41 -20.29 7.67
N LYS A 268 3.31 -20.32 8.67
CA LYS A 268 4.10 -19.16 9.08
C LYS A 268 4.94 -18.59 7.93
N ALA A 269 5.57 -19.43 7.11
CA ALA A 269 6.36 -18.99 5.96
C ALA A 269 5.51 -18.30 4.87
N ASN A 270 4.28 -18.77 4.65
CA ASN A 270 3.35 -18.12 3.73
C ASN A 270 2.83 -16.79 4.29
N GLU A 271 2.48 -16.74 5.57
CA GLU A 271 2.06 -15.51 6.27
C GLU A 271 3.15 -14.44 6.22
N LEU A 272 4.40 -14.85 6.47
CA LEU A 272 5.58 -13.99 6.32
C LEU A 272 5.67 -13.43 4.90
N ARG A 273 5.64 -14.30 3.87
CA ARG A 273 5.68 -13.88 2.47
C ARG A 273 4.54 -12.91 2.12
N GLU A 274 3.33 -13.15 2.59
CA GLU A 274 2.17 -12.28 2.36
C GLU A 274 2.31 -10.93 3.05
N THR A 275 2.77 -10.92 4.30
CA THR A 275 3.04 -9.70 5.07
C THR A 275 4.03 -8.81 4.31
N ILE A 276 5.07 -9.41 3.76
CA ILE A 276 6.10 -8.71 2.98
C ILE A 276 5.55 -8.16 1.68
N ASN A 277 4.82 -8.98 0.91
CA ASN A 277 4.19 -8.53 -0.33
C ASN A 277 3.27 -7.33 -0.06
N ASN A 278 2.46 -7.40 0.99
CA ASN A 278 1.57 -6.32 1.39
C ASN A 278 2.34 -5.06 1.80
N ALA A 279 3.40 -5.19 2.61
CA ALA A 279 4.22 -4.06 3.03
C ALA A 279 4.90 -3.35 1.85
N ILE A 280 5.43 -4.11 0.89
CA ILE A 280 6.03 -3.57 -0.34
C ILE A 280 4.97 -2.85 -1.18
N ASP A 281 3.83 -3.50 -1.40
CA ASP A 281 2.72 -2.90 -2.16
C ASP A 281 2.22 -1.63 -1.48
N GLU A 282 2.14 -1.60 -0.15
CA GLU A 282 1.76 -0.43 0.64
C GLU A 282 2.76 0.71 0.47
N GLU A 283 4.07 0.44 0.47
CA GLU A 283 5.08 1.47 0.31
C GLU A 283 5.14 2.01 -1.13
N ILE A 284 4.99 1.15 -2.13
CA ILE A 284 4.85 1.57 -3.53
C ILE A 284 3.59 2.44 -3.68
N ASN A 285 2.46 2.02 -3.11
CA ASN A 285 1.23 2.81 -3.12
C ASN A 285 1.39 4.13 -2.38
N ARG A 286 2.10 4.15 -1.23
CA ARG A 286 2.39 5.38 -0.47
C ARG A 286 3.14 6.39 -1.34
N ALA A 287 4.24 5.97 -1.98
CA ALA A 287 5.02 6.84 -2.86
C ALA A 287 4.20 7.36 -4.03
N LYS A 288 3.37 6.50 -4.66
CA LYS A 288 2.43 6.90 -5.72
C LYS A 288 1.38 7.90 -5.20
N PHE A 289 0.84 7.70 -4.00
CA PHE A 289 -0.14 8.60 -3.40
C PHE A 289 0.45 9.95 -3.00
N GLU A 290 1.69 9.99 -2.51
CA GLU A 290 2.41 11.24 -2.26
C GLU A 290 2.60 12.03 -3.55
N TRP A 291 2.99 11.34 -4.63
CA TRP A 291 3.09 11.96 -5.95
C TRP A 291 1.73 12.52 -6.39
N LEU A 292 0.65 11.73 -6.29
CA LEU A 292 -0.71 12.16 -6.65
C LEU A 292 -1.17 13.37 -5.82
N GLN A 293 -0.87 13.38 -4.52
CA GLN A 293 -1.24 14.48 -3.64
C GLN A 293 -0.60 15.81 -4.05
N LYS A 294 0.63 15.77 -4.59
CA LYS A 294 1.38 16.94 -5.08
C LYS A 294 0.98 17.37 -6.49
N HIS A 295 0.70 16.40 -7.38
CA HIS A 295 0.58 16.66 -8.82
C HIS A 295 -0.87 16.67 -9.33
N VAL A 296 -1.85 16.16 -8.56
CA VAL A 296 -3.27 16.16 -8.95
C VAL A 296 -4.03 17.32 -8.31
N ASP A 297 -4.38 18.30 -9.13
CA ASP A 297 -5.20 19.44 -8.76
C ASP A 297 -6.68 19.03 -8.59
N CYS A 298 -7.10 18.97 -7.33
CA CYS A 298 -8.47 18.70 -6.89
C CYS A 298 -9.32 19.98 -6.71
N SER A 299 -8.93 21.13 -7.26
CA SER A 299 -9.67 22.39 -7.13
C SER A 299 -11.13 22.31 -7.62
N LYS A 300 -11.41 21.48 -8.63
CA LYS A 300 -12.74 21.33 -9.28
C LYS A 300 -13.76 20.48 -8.53
N ILE A 301 -13.39 19.86 -7.41
CA ILE A 301 -14.29 19.06 -6.58
C ILE A 301 -14.50 19.74 -5.23
N ASN A 302 -15.69 19.62 -4.64
CA ASN A 302 -16.03 20.31 -3.37
C ASN A 302 -15.25 19.75 -2.17
N GLU A 303 -14.92 18.46 -2.22
CA GLU A 303 -14.18 17.74 -1.20
C GLU A 303 -12.83 17.29 -1.78
N THR A 304 -11.73 17.77 -1.19
CA THR A 304 -10.36 17.44 -1.61
C THR A 304 -10.05 15.98 -1.28
N ILE A 305 -9.44 15.25 -2.22
CA ILE A 305 -9.06 13.85 -1.97
C ILE A 305 -7.73 13.83 -1.22
N ILE A 306 -7.69 13.13 -0.09
CA ILE A 306 -6.45 12.76 0.61
C ILE A 306 -6.09 11.35 0.15
N PHE A 307 -5.18 11.19 -0.80
CA PHE A 307 -4.95 9.88 -1.45
C PHE A 307 -4.46 8.80 -0.49
N ASN A 308 -3.61 9.17 0.47
CA ASN A 308 -3.04 8.26 1.47
C ASN A 308 -3.93 8.03 2.70
N SER A 309 -5.23 8.34 2.63
CA SER A 309 -6.18 8.06 3.70
C SER A 309 -6.74 6.64 3.62
N LEU A 310 -7.35 6.18 4.72
CA LEU A 310 -8.33 5.08 4.64
C LEU A 310 -9.48 5.46 3.69
N THR A 311 -10.09 4.47 3.06
CA THR A 311 -11.29 4.69 2.25
C THR A 311 -12.49 5.03 3.15
N HIS A 312 -13.62 5.42 2.55
CA HIS A 312 -14.88 5.62 3.28
C HIS A 312 -15.43 4.34 3.96
N PHE A 313 -14.91 3.16 3.62
CA PHE A 313 -15.20 1.89 4.27
C PHE A 313 -14.23 1.55 5.42
N GLY A 314 -13.16 2.33 5.61
CA GLY A 314 -12.20 2.15 6.70
C GLY A 314 -11.02 1.21 6.40
N ASP A 315 -10.90 0.68 5.18
CA ASP A 315 -9.75 -0.09 4.71
C ASP A 315 -8.69 0.80 4.04
N GLN A 316 -7.49 0.27 3.85
CA GLN A 316 -6.39 0.98 3.18
C GLN A 316 -6.71 1.23 1.70
N ARG A 317 -6.52 2.46 1.22
CA ARG A 317 -6.69 2.78 -0.21
C ARG A 317 -5.58 2.12 -1.03
N LYS A 318 -5.93 1.58 -2.20
CA LYS A 318 -4.98 0.99 -3.17
C LYS A 318 -5.26 1.52 -4.58
N LEU A 319 -4.21 1.79 -5.35
CA LEU A 319 -4.31 2.07 -6.80
C LEU A 319 -4.26 0.75 -7.55
N ILE A 320 -5.39 0.33 -8.13
CA ILE A 320 -5.56 -0.98 -8.77
C ILE A 320 -5.05 -0.98 -10.20
N HIS A 321 -5.47 0.01 -10.99
CA HIS A 321 -5.10 0.11 -12.40
C HIS A 321 -5.09 1.57 -12.86
N TYR A 322 -4.25 1.89 -13.83
CA TYR A 322 -4.20 3.22 -14.42
C TYR A 322 -3.63 3.17 -15.83
N SER A 323 -4.25 3.90 -16.74
CA SER A 323 -3.76 4.08 -18.10
C SER A 323 -4.50 5.22 -18.80
N LEU A 324 -4.05 5.55 -20.01
CA LEU A 324 -4.67 6.54 -20.86
C LEU A 324 -5.97 5.99 -21.47
N ILE A 325 -7.05 6.75 -21.38
CA ILE A 325 -8.38 6.37 -21.86
C ILE A 325 -9.05 7.50 -22.65
N HIS A 326 -9.83 7.17 -23.67
CA HIS A 326 -10.62 8.15 -24.42
C HIS A 326 -12.09 8.12 -23.98
N LEU A 327 -12.73 9.30 -23.90
CA LEU A 327 -14.17 9.44 -23.63
C LEU A 327 -15.05 9.26 -24.88
N SER A 328 -14.48 9.45 -26.07
CA SER A 328 -15.17 9.31 -27.34
C SER A 328 -14.15 8.97 -28.42
N LYS A 329 -14.57 8.20 -29.43
CA LYS A 329 -13.80 7.96 -30.65
C LYS A 329 -13.61 9.21 -31.52
N SER A 330 -14.54 10.17 -31.45
CA SER A 330 -14.56 11.38 -32.28
C SER A 330 -13.88 12.58 -31.64
N ALA A 331 -13.79 12.61 -30.31
CA ALA A 331 -13.11 13.67 -29.59
C ALA A 331 -11.70 13.21 -29.24
N HIS A 332 -10.68 13.96 -29.61
CA HIS A 332 -9.29 13.80 -29.14
C HIS A 332 -9.14 14.10 -27.63
N GLU A 333 -10.16 13.81 -26.83
CA GLU A 333 -10.19 14.01 -25.39
C GLU A 333 -9.64 12.77 -24.69
N LEU A 334 -8.32 12.73 -24.65
CA LEU A 334 -7.54 11.73 -23.92
C LEU A 334 -7.45 12.12 -22.43
N LEU A 335 -7.82 11.19 -21.57
CA LEU A 335 -7.75 11.31 -20.12
C LEU A 335 -6.78 10.29 -19.53
N TYR A 336 -6.27 10.61 -18.35
CA TYR A 336 -5.60 9.63 -17.49
C TYR A 336 -6.61 9.09 -16.49
N ALA A 337 -6.92 7.80 -16.61
CA ALA A 337 -7.85 7.12 -15.72
C ALA A 337 -7.05 6.38 -14.63
N MET A 338 -7.53 6.49 -13.39
CA MET A 338 -6.94 5.86 -12.21
C MET A 338 -8.05 5.16 -11.43
N LEU A 339 -8.00 3.84 -11.37
CA LEU A 339 -8.91 3.00 -10.60
C LEU A 339 -8.33 2.77 -9.21
N PHE A 340 -9.01 3.28 -8.19
CA PHE A 340 -8.75 2.94 -6.80
C PHE A 340 -9.70 1.83 -6.34
N ASN A 341 -9.46 1.26 -5.17
CA ASN A 341 -10.36 0.26 -4.57
C ASN A 341 -11.72 0.82 -4.10
N ASP A 342 -11.94 2.13 -4.13
CA ASP A 342 -13.16 2.81 -3.70
C ASP A 342 -13.81 3.69 -4.80
N PHE A 343 -13.03 4.33 -5.67
CA PHE A 343 -13.53 5.16 -6.78
C PHE A 343 -12.67 5.06 -8.06
N LEU A 344 -13.26 5.46 -9.19
CA LEU A 344 -12.58 5.72 -10.45
C LEU A 344 -12.38 7.22 -10.63
N LEU A 345 -11.13 7.66 -10.74
CA LEU A 345 -10.75 9.05 -10.96
C LEU A 345 -10.33 9.25 -12.42
N LEU A 346 -10.89 10.27 -13.05
CA LEU A 346 -10.52 10.70 -14.40
C LEU A 346 -9.84 12.06 -14.31
N ALA A 347 -8.64 12.17 -14.85
CA ALA A 347 -7.84 13.38 -14.82
C ALA A 347 -7.41 13.80 -16.22
N ARG A 348 -7.23 15.11 -16.42
CA ARG A 348 -6.65 15.71 -17.63
C ARG A 348 -5.28 16.26 -17.30
N LEU A 349 -4.36 16.19 -18.26
CA LEU A 349 -3.04 16.80 -18.12
C LEU A 349 -3.12 18.33 -18.19
N LYS A 350 -2.61 19.01 -17.16
CA LYS A 350 -2.44 20.46 -17.10
C LYS A 350 -1.29 20.84 -18.02
N ARG A 351 -1.59 21.60 -19.08
CA ARG A 351 -0.56 22.21 -19.94
C ARG A 351 -0.08 23.46 -19.20
N PRO A 352 1.22 23.58 -18.85
CA PRO A 352 2.22 24.03 -19.84
C PRO A 352 3.70 23.64 -19.52
N LEU A 353 4.21 22.53 -20.07
CA LEU A 353 5.66 22.31 -20.30
C LEU A 353 5.94 21.60 -21.66
N PHE A 354 4.89 21.46 -22.47
CA PHE A 354 4.88 20.87 -23.81
C PHE A 354 5.94 21.51 -24.73
N THR A 355 6.20 22.80 -24.60
CA THR A 355 7.18 23.55 -25.40
C THR A 355 8.63 23.25 -25.01
N LYS A 356 8.94 22.92 -23.74
CA LYS A 356 10.32 22.61 -23.32
C LYS A 356 10.70 21.16 -23.62
N VAL A 357 9.78 20.22 -23.42
CA VAL A 357 10.02 18.80 -23.76
C VAL A 357 10.15 18.61 -25.29
N LEU A 358 9.35 19.32 -26.09
CA LEU A 358 9.52 19.32 -27.56
C LEU A 358 10.78 20.04 -28.04
N GLN A 359 11.24 21.10 -27.35
CA GLN A 359 12.51 21.78 -27.68
C GLN A 359 13.74 20.88 -27.52
N VAL A 360 13.67 19.90 -26.60
CA VAL A 360 14.75 18.91 -26.41
C VAL A 360 14.64 17.76 -27.42
N VAL A 361 13.42 17.43 -27.89
CA VAL A 361 13.19 16.26 -28.76
C VAL A 361 13.27 16.55 -30.26
N ASN A 362 13.00 17.76 -30.77
CA ASN A 362 13.37 18.06 -32.17
C ASN A 362 13.26 19.56 -32.52
N ARG A 363 14.39 20.16 -32.88
CA ARG A 363 14.47 21.53 -33.43
C ARG A 363 14.25 21.60 -34.95
N THR A 364 13.89 20.51 -35.63
CA THR A 364 13.97 20.44 -37.10
C THR A 364 12.73 20.02 -37.88
N MET A 365 11.57 19.63 -37.29
CA MET A 365 10.56 18.94 -38.11
C MET A 365 9.07 19.30 -37.97
N PHE A 366 8.60 20.19 -37.07
CA PHE A 366 7.14 20.36 -36.90
C PHE A 366 6.68 21.81 -36.69
N ASN A 367 6.06 22.38 -37.73
CA ASN A 367 5.53 23.75 -37.74
C ASN A 367 4.02 23.83 -37.44
N HIS A 368 3.31 22.73 -37.19
CA HIS A 368 1.86 22.72 -36.92
C HIS A 368 1.46 22.08 -35.58
N ARG A 369 0.58 22.76 -34.82
CA ARG A 369 0.11 22.32 -33.47
C ARG A 369 -0.63 20.99 -33.46
N GLN A 370 -1.21 20.58 -34.60
CA GLN A 370 -1.99 19.36 -34.73
C GLN A 370 -1.09 18.14 -34.90
N GLU A 371 -0.03 18.25 -35.70
CA GLU A 371 0.99 17.22 -35.89
C GLU A 371 1.79 16.95 -34.61
N GLN A 372 2.07 17.98 -33.81
CA GLN A 372 2.71 17.82 -32.50
C GLN A 372 1.84 17.05 -31.49
N ARG A 373 0.50 17.13 -31.60
CA ARG A 373 -0.43 16.32 -30.81
C ARG A 373 -0.40 14.86 -31.24
N ASP A 374 -0.41 14.60 -32.54
CA ASP A 374 -0.43 13.25 -33.08
C ASP A 374 0.89 12.51 -32.86
N VAL A 375 2.02 13.22 -32.85
CA VAL A 375 3.33 12.64 -32.49
C VAL A 375 3.39 12.32 -30.99
N PHE A 376 2.89 13.18 -30.09
CA PHE A 376 2.81 12.87 -28.65
C PHE A 376 1.89 11.68 -28.38
N LEU A 377 0.74 11.62 -29.06
CA LEU A 377 -0.16 10.48 -28.99
C LEU A 377 0.50 9.24 -29.57
N LYS A 378 1.18 9.30 -30.71
CA LYS A 378 1.95 8.15 -31.25
C LYS A 378 3.07 7.70 -30.31
N PHE A 379 3.82 8.61 -29.71
CA PHE A 379 4.90 8.30 -28.76
C PHE A 379 4.35 7.70 -27.45
N SER A 380 3.22 8.21 -26.96
CA SER A 380 2.54 7.72 -25.75
C SER A 380 1.71 6.45 -25.99
N VAL A 381 1.21 6.24 -27.21
CA VAL A 381 0.46 5.04 -27.63
C VAL A 381 1.41 3.89 -27.98
N GLN A 382 2.60 4.17 -28.51
CA GLN A 382 3.68 3.17 -28.63
C GLN A 382 4.23 2.74 -27.25
N GLN A 383 4.03 3.56 -26.22
CA GLN A 383 4.38 3.26 -24.83
C GLN A 383 3.13 3.30 -23.94
N SER A 384 2.11 2.49 -24.24
CA SER A 384 0.85 2.36 -23.46
C SER A 384 1.03 2.02 -21.97
N THR A 385 2.27 1.89 -21.52
CA THR A 385 2.76 1.44 -20.22
C THR A 385 3.82 2.40 -19.65
N ILE A 386 3.82 3.70 -19.98
CA ILE A 386 4.64 4.63 -19.18
C ILE A 386 4.01 4.66 -17.80
N ASP A 387 4.64 3.96 -16.85
CA ASP A 387 4.43 4.18 -15.43
C ASP A 387 4.84 5.64 -15.17
N TRP A 388 3.88 6.58 -15.17
CA TRP A 388 4.16 8.01 -15.04
C TRP A 388 4.86 8.32 -13.73
N PHE A 389 4.67 7.45 -12.73
CA PHE A 389 5.36 7.47 -11.46
C PHE A 389 6.88 7.22 -11.59
N ASP A 390 7.33 6.55 -12.66
CA ASP A 390 8.74 6.26 -12.96
C ASP A 390 9.32 7.10 -14.12
N SER A 391 8.55 8.03 -14.69
CA SER A 391 9.03 8.86 -15.79
C SER A 391 10.11 9.83 -15.31
N PRO A 392 11.23 10.03 -16.03
CA PRO A 392 12.23 11.04 -15.68
C PRO A 392 11.69 12.47 -15.67
N ASN A 393 10.49 12.70 -16.22
CA ASN A 393 9.80 13.98 -16.24
C ASN A 393 8.58 14.02 -15.29
N ALA A 394 8.43 13.06 -14.37
CA ALA A 394 7.26 12.95 -13.47
C ALA A 394 6.98 14.24 -12.68
N ASP A 395 8.02 14.91 -12.18
CA ASP A 395 7.93 16.17 -11.40
C ASP A 395 7.37 17.36 -12.21
N HIS A 396 7.30 17.21 -13.53
CA HIS A 396 6.80 18.21 -14.47
C HIS A 396 5.40 17.90 -14.98
N LEU A 397 4.84 16.75 -14.61
CA LEU A 397 3.49 16.34 -14.98
C LEU A 397 2.50 16.81 -13.91
N TYR A 398 1.59 17.71 -14.30
CA TYR A 398 0.51 18.14 -13.44
C TYR A 398 -0.83 17.68 -14.03
N LEU A 399 -1.71 17.15 -13.19
CA LEU A 399 -3.02 16.68 -13.56
C LEU A 399 -4.08 17.57 -12.93
N PHE A 400 -5.22 17.73 -13.58
CA PHE A 400 -6.41 18.30 -12.97
C PHE A 400 -7.56 17.30 -13.05
N VAL A 401 -8.31 17.17 -11.97
CA VAL A 401 -9.49 16.32 -11.92
C VAL A 401 -10.46 16.76 -13.01
N TYR A 402 -10.85 15.83 -13.90
CA TYR A 402 -11.72 16.14 -15.03
C TYR A 402 -13.15 16.41 -14.57
N LYS A 403 -13.68 15.49 -13.76
CA LYS A 403 -15.02 15.51 -13.15
C LYS A 403 -14.95 14.84 -11.77
N THR A 404 -15.99 15.01 -10.97
CA THR A 404 -16.11 14.32 -9.68
C THR A 404 -15.86 12.82 -9.83
N PRO A 405 -14.96 12.21 -9.03
CA PRO A 405 -14.69 10.78 -9.09
C PRO A 405 -15.96 9.92 -9.00
N ILE A 406 -15.93 8.82 -9.73
CA ILE A 406 -17.03 7.88 -9.90
C ILE A 406 -16.93 6.83 -8.80
N MET A 407 -17.92 6.80 -7.90
CA MET A 407 -17.93 5.82 -6.80
C MET A 407 -18.25 4.43 -7.30
N LEU A 408 -17.38 3.45 -7.03
CA LEU A 408 -17.49 2.11 -7.61
C LEU A 408 -18.78 1.41 -7.19
N HIS A 409 -19.18 1.56 -5.92
CA HIS A 409 -20.42 0.95 -5.41
C HIS A 409 -21.70 1.50 -6.06
N GLU A 410 -21.63 2.63 -6.77
CA GLU A 410 -22.77 3.24 -7.49
C GLU A 410 -22.80 2.86 -8.98
N ILE A 411 -21.74 2.28 -9.53
CA ILE A 411 -21.67 1.85 -10.94
C ILE A 411 -22.66 0.69 -11.17
N ARG A 412 -23.37 0.73 -12.30
CA ARG A 412 -24.30 -0.33 -12.76
C ARG A 412 -24.05 -0.67 -14.22
N ASN A 413 -24.53 -1.83 -14.66
CA ASN A 413 -24.57 -2.23 -16.07
C ASN A 413 -23.23 -2.10 -16.82
N LEU A 414 -22.12 -2.51 -16.20
CA LEU A 414 -20.82 -2.57 -16.88
C LEU A 414 -20.90 -3.59 -18.02
N ARG A 415 -20.69 -3.14 -19.25
CA ARG A 415 -20.82 -3.97 -20.46
C ARG A 415 -19.82 -3.56 -21.53
N LEU A 416 -19.45 -4.51 -22.38
CA LEU A 416 -18.61 -4.28 -23.55
C LEU A 416 -19.43 -3.64 -24.68
N ILE A 417 -18.75 -2.92 -25.57
CA ILE A 417 -19.36 -2.43 -26.80
C ILE A 417 -19.10 -3.46 -27.90
N GLU A 418 -20.14 -4.06 -28.45
CA GLU A 418 -20.02 -5.15 -29.44
C GLU A 418 -19.31 -4.70 -30.72
N ASN A 419 -19.62 -3.49 -31.19
CA ASN A 419 -19.06 -2.93 -32.42
C ASN A 419 -17.66 -2.29 -32.23
N ASP A 420 -17.03 -2.49 -31.07
CA ASP A 420 -15.74 -1.86 -30.74
C ASP A 420 -14.87 -2.73 -29.84
N SER A 421 -13.73 -3.17 -30.37
CA SER A 421 -12.75 -3.99 -29.64
C SER A 421 -12.06 -3.28 -28.45
N THR A 422 -12.20 -1.97 -28.32
CA THR A 422 -11.55 -1.15 -27.28
C THR A 422 -12.54 -0.45 -26.34
N GLY A 423 -13.81 -0.37 -26.73
CA GLY A 423 -14.86 0.34 -26.00
C GLY A 423 -15.55 -0.50 -24.93
N PHE A 424 -15.85 0.12 -23.79
CA PHE A 424 -16.73 -0.40 -22.75
C PHE A 424 -17.57 0.74 -22.15
N GLN A 425 -18.67 0.39 -21.49
CA GLN A 425 -19.58 1.38 -20.92
C GLN A 425 -20.25 0.90 -19.65
N PHE A 426 -20.71 1.85 -18.84
CA PHE A 426 -21.43 1.60 -17.60
C PHE A 426 -22.35 2.77 -17.26
N ASP A 427 -23.32 2.52 -16.39
CA ASP A 427 -24.25 3.54 -15.91
C ASP A 427 -23.82 4.06 -14.54
N TYR A 428 -23.82 5.38 -14.38
CA TYR A 428 -23.51 6.06 -13.13
C TYR A 428 -24.43 7.26 -12.93
N ARG A 429 -25.18 7.27 -11.81
CA ARG A 429 -26.14 8.34 -11.44
C ARG A 429 -27.10 8.73 -12.57
N GLY A 430 -27.65 7.72 -13.26
CA GLY A 430 -28.62 7.91 -14.35
C GLY A 430 -28.01 8.38 -15.68
N ARG A 431 -26.68 8.40 -15.80
CA ARG A 431 -25.97 8.72 -17.05
C ARG A 431 -25.15 7.51 -17.50
N GLN A 432 -25.14 7.27 -18.79
CA GLN A 432 -24.25 6.30 -19.41
C GLN A 432 -22.89 6.94 -19.64
N ILE A 433 -21.83 6.25 -19.20
CA ILE A 433 -20.44 6.64 -19.41
C ILE A 433 -19.81 5.60 -20.31
N THR A 434 -19.25 6.07 -21.42
CA THR A 434 -18.56 5.25 -22.42
C THR A 434 -17.09 5.62 -22.42
N LEU A 435 -16.21 4.61 -22.36
CA LEU A 435 -14.77 4.77 -22.32
C LEU A 435 -14.10 3.81 -23.32
N PHE A 436 -12.99 4.25 -23.91
CA PHE A 436 -12.24 3.49 -24.91
C PHE A 436 -10.78 3.34 -24.48
N ALA A 437 -10.35 2.09 -24.27
CA ALA A 437 -8.98 1.76 -23.91
C ALA A 437 -8.02 1.90 -25.11
N SER A 438 -6.71 1.89 -24.85
CA SER A 438 -5.69 1.94 -25.92
C SER A 438 -5.62 0.66 -26.75
N THR A 439 -5.92 -0.49 -26.14
CA THR A 439 -5.88 -1.82 -26.78
C THR A 439 -7.01 -2.72 -26.29
N THR A 440 -7.26 -3.82 -27.00
CA THR A 440 -8.21 -4.86 -26.58
C THR A 440 -7.83 -5.49 -25.24
N ASN A 441 -6.53 -5.68 -24.99
CA ASN A 441 -6.01 -6.22 -23.72
C ASN A 441 -6.24 -5.24 -22.58
N GLU A 442 -5.96 -3.94 -22.78
CA GLU A 442 -6.25 -2.90 -21.80
C GLU A 442 -7.75 -2.82 -21.50
N ARG A 443 -8.61 -2.94 -22.52
CA ARG A 443 -10.07 -3.01 -22.30
C ARG A 443 -10.42 -4.16 -21.36
N PHE A 444 -9.86 -5.35 -21.58
CA PHE A 444 -10.09 -6.51 -20.71
C PHE A 444 -9.59 -6.29 -19.29
N LEU A 445 -8.40 -5.71 -19.12
CA LEU A 445 -7.87 -5.37 -17.79
C LEU A 445 -8.75 -4.36 -17.06
N TRP A 446 -9.19 -3.30 -17.74
CA TRP A 446 -10.11 -2.30 -17.18
C TRP A 446 -11.42 -2.92 -16.74
N THR A 447 -12.08 -3.69 -17.60
CA THR A 447 -13.40 -4.24 -17.30
C THR A 447 -13.34 -5.27 -16.20
N LYS A 448 -12.32 -6.15 -16.20
CA LYS A 448 -12.06 -7.10 -15.11
C LYS A 448 -11.78 -6.38 -13.79
N SER A 449 -10.84 -5.43 -13.78
CA SER A 449 -10.45 -4.73 -12.55
C SER A 449 -11.58 -3.90 -11.97
N ILE A 450 -12.37 -3.21 -12.80
CA ILE A 450 -13.55 -2.47 -12.36
C ILE A 450 -14.58 -3.44 -11.77
N GLN A 451 -14.85 -4.58 -12.44
CA GLN A 451 -15.82 -5.56 -11.97
C GLN A 451 -15.43 -6.14 -10.61
N ASP A 452 -14.17 -6.54 -10.44
CA ASP A 452 -13.64 -7.09 -9.20
C ASP A 452 -13.72 -6.04 -8.07
N ALA A 453 -13.32 -4.80 -8.36
CA ALA A 453 -13.37 -3.71 -7.39
C ALA A 453 -14.82 -3.33 -6.99
N ILE A 454 -15.77 -3.33 -7.93
CA ILE A 454 -17.21 -3.12 -7.64
C ILE A 454 -17.73 -4.20 -6.71
N HIS A 455 -17.39 -5.47 -6.96
CA HIS A 455 -17.83 -6.60 -6.16
C HIS A 455 -17.38 -6.43 -4.70
N ILE A 456 -16.09 -6.16 -4.51
CA ILE A 456 -15.49 -5.94 -3.19
C ILE A 456 -16.12 -4.72 -2.49
N CYS A 457 -16.26 -3.59 -3.20
CA CYS A 457 -16.91 -2.39 -2.67
C CYS A 457 -18.33 -2.65 -2.16
N ARG A 458 -19.12 -3.42 -2.90
CA ARG A 458 -20.50 -3.74 -2.50
C ARG A 458 -20.55 -4.64 -1.28
N GLN A 459 -19.67 -5.63 -1.18
CA GLN A 459 -19.54 -6.47 0.02
C GLN A 459 -19.18 -5.63 1.25
N ARG A 460 -18.16 -4.76 1.15
CA ARG A 460 -17.74 -3.86 2.24
C ARG A 460 -18.87 -2.92 2.68
N ARG A 461 -19.66 -2.42 1.72
CA ARG A 461 -20.82 -1.58 2.03
C ARG A 461 -21.85 -2.31 2.88
N VAL A 462 -22.13 -3.58 2.59
CA VAL A 462 -23.06 -4.40 3.38
C VAL A 462 -22.54 -4.56 4.81
N VAL A 463 -21.28 -4.97 4.97
CA VAL A 463 -20.64 -5.13 6.29
C VAL A 463 -20.65 -3.80 7.07
N THR A 464 -20.22 -2.71 6.44
CA THR A 464 -20.23 -1.37 7.05
C THR A 464 -21.64 -0.92 7.43
N SER A 465 -22.64 -1.25 6.61
CA SER A 465 -24.04 -0.92 6.92
C SER A 465 -24.60 -1.73 8.08
N MET A 466 -24.13 -2.97 8.32
CA MET A 466 -24.49 -3.74 9.51
C MET A 466 -23.98 -3.05 10.79
N PHE A 467 -22.73 -2.57 10.80
CA PHE A 467 -22.16 -1.83 11.93
C PHE A 467 -22.73 -0.41 12.10
N ARG A 468 -23.32 0.17 11.05
CA ARG A 468 -23.94 1.51 11.06
C ARG A 468 -25.46 1.48 11.19
N ALA A 469 -26.08 0.31 11.12
CA ALA A 469 -27.52 0.20 11.30
C ALA A 469 -27.88 0.71 12.70
N PRO A 470 -28.92 1.56 12.83
CA PRO A 470 -29.49 1.79 14.14
C PRO A 470 -29.97 0.44 14.66
N GLU A 471 -29.39 -0.06 15.75
CA GLU A 471 -29.98 -1.17 16.49
C GLU A 471 -31.31 -0.65 17.06
N SER A 472 -32.35 -0.73 16.24
CA SER A 472 -33.71 -0.36 16.58
C SER A 472 -34.38 -1.39 17.49
N ASN A 473 -33.73 -2.54 17.68
CA ASN A 473 -34.23 -3.63 18.50
C ASN A 473 -33.50 -3.59 19.84
N TRP A 474 -33.89 -2.64 20.69
CA TRP A 474 -33.62 -2.75 22.11
C TRP A 474 -34.27 -4.04 22.61
N ASN A 475 -33.47 -5.07 22.88
CA ASN A 475 -33.96 -6.32 23.47
C ASN A 475 -34.30 -6.07 24.94
N SER A 476 -35.58 -6.20 25.27
CA SER A 476 -36.15 -6.01 26.61
C SER A 476 -35.67 -7.02 27.65
N ASP A 477 -34.89 -8.02 27.25
CA ASP A 477 -34.61 -9.20 28.05
C ASP A 477 -33.70 -8.92 29.27
N HIS A 478 -33.01 -7.77 29.30
CA HIS A 478 -32.01 -7.48 30.32
C HIS A 478 -32.40 -6.37 31.31
N CYS A 479 -33.46 -5.59 31.06
CA CYS A 479 -33.92 -4.57 32.01
C CYS A 479 -35.31 -4.02 31.71
N ARG A 480 -36.14 -3.75 32.74
CA ARG A 480 -37.42 -3.04 32.58
C ARG A 480 -37.15 -1.53 32.53
N PRO A 481 -37.64 -0.79 31.52
CA PRO A 481 -37.36 0.63 31.41
C PRO A 481 -38.10 1.40 32.51
N ILE A 482 -37.35 2.14 33.33
CA ILE A 482 -37.86 2.96 34.44
C ILE A 482 -38.28 4.36 33.99
N GLY A 483 -37.85 4.78 32.80
CA GLY A 483 -38.15 6.12 32.27
C GLY A 483 -37.78 6.29 30.80
N LYS A 484 -38.03 7.51 30.28
CA LYS A 484 -37.75 7.90 28.90
C LYS A 484 -37.08 9.26 28.85
N VAL A 485 -36.09 9.37 27.97
CA VAL A 485 -35.42 10.62 27.64
C VAL A 485 -35.77 11.02 26.21
N PHE A 486 -36.16 12.28 26.04
CA PHE A 486 -36.50 12.91 24.77
C PHE A 486 -35.51 14.01 24.46
N ILE A 487 -34.72 13.88 23.40
CA ILE A 487 -33.84 14.96 22.95
C ILE A 487 -34.56 15.69 21.82
N ARG A 488 -34.91 16.97 22.01
CA ARG A 488 -35.70 17.75 21.03
C ARG A 488 -34.85 18.55 20.06
N GLU A 489 -33.70 19.02 20.51
CA GLU A 489 -32.87 19.97 19.77
C GLU A 489 -31.40 19.78 20.16
N ILE A 490 -30.54 19.71 19.15
CA ILE A 490 -29.09 19.64 19.31
C ILE A 490 -28.46 20.76 18.48
N ASN A 491 -27.77 21.66 19.14
CA ASN A 491 -27.06 22.77 18.52
C ASN A 491 -25.56 22.58 18.70
N ALA A 492 -24.77 22.69 17.65
CA ALA A 492 -23.31 22.71 17.73
C ALA A 492 -22.76 24.00 17.10
N MET A 493 -21.86 24.67 17.82
CA MET A 493 -21.25 25.93 17.41
C MET A 493 -19.73 25.82 17.39
N TYR A 494 -19.09 26.66 16.57
CA TYR A 494 -17.63 26.79 16.46
C TYR A 494 -16.90 25.52 16.02
N LEU A 495 -17.55 24.66 15.23
CA LEU A 495 -16.92 23.44 14.73
C LEU A 495 -15.60 23.75 13.99
N PRO A 496 -14.55 22.92 14.17
CA PRO A 496 -13.28 23.14 13.52
C PRO A 496 -13.45 23.05 12.00
N SER A 497 -12.68 23.87 11.27
CA SER A 497 -12.68 23.85 9.80
C SER A 497 -12.28 22.49 9.27
N SER A 498 -13.01 21.99 8.26
CA SER A 498 -12.63 20.74 7.59
C SER A 498 -11.33 20.93 6.81
N PRO A 499 -10.34 20.04 6.94
CA PRO A 499 -9.18 20.04 6.06
C PRO A 499 -9.53 19.52 4.65
N VAL A 500 -10.72 18.92 4.49
CA VAL A 500 -11.14 18.21 3.27
C VAL A 500 -12.21 18.99 2.50
N HIS A 501 -13.15 19.62 3.21
CA HIS A 501 -14.29 20.32 2.61
C HIS A 501 -13.99 21.81 2.43
N LYS A 502 -14.23 22.34 1.23
CA LYS A 502 -13.94 23.73 0.90
C LYS A 502 -14.98 24.73 1.37
N ASN A 503 -16.24 24.31 1.46
CA ASN A 503 -17.39 25.22 1.65
C ASN A 503 -18.04 25.13 3.04
N GLY A 504 -17.43 24.40 3.98
CA GLY A 504 -17.99 24.19 5.33
C GLY A 504 -17.91 22.72 5.74
N ASN A 505 -18.45 22.37 6.91
CA ASN A 505 -18.50 20.99 7.36
C ASN A 505 -19.76 20.29 6.86
N ASN A 506 -19.71 18.96 6.83
CA ASN A 506 -20.87 18.08 6.64
C ASN A 506 -21.22 17.33 7.94
N PRO A 507 -21.61 18.02 9.02
CA PRO A 507 -21.72 17.42 10.33
C PRO A 507 -22.97 16.55 10.47
N TYR A 508 -22.84 15.49 11.26
CA TYR A 508 -23.94 14.71 11.82
C TYR A 508 -23.58 14.27 13.25
N CYS A 509 -24.59 14.03 14.08
CA CYS A 509 -24.42 13.58 15.45
C CYS A 509 -24.98 12.17 15.62
N ILE A 510 -24.19 11.29 16.24
CA ILE A 510 -24.61 9.99 16.74
C ILE A 510 -24.88 10.13 18.24
N ILE A 511 -26.04 9.66 18.66
CA ILE A 511 -26.52 9.71 20.04
C ILE A 511 -26.65 8.26 20.51
N GLU A 512 -25.89 7.91 21.54
CA GLU A 512 -25.80 6.56 22.08
C GLU A 512 -26.20 6.54 23.57
N MET A 513 -27.01 5.56 23.95
CA MET A 513 -27.40 5.28 25.33
C MET A 513 -27.34 3.77 25.56
N ASN A 514 -26.75 3.37 26.70
CA ASN A 514 -26.68 1.97 27.16
C ASN A 514 -25.97 1.01 26.21
N ASN A 515 -25.10 1.51 25.33
CA ASN A 515 -24.41 0.80 24.24
C ASN A 515 -25.31 0.08 23.21
N ASN A 516 -26.62 -0.02 23.46
CA ASN A 516 -27.59 -0.79 22.67
C ASN A 516 -28.72 0.08 22.10
N GLN A 517 -28.77 1.37 22.42
CA GLN A 517 -29.69 2.33 21.79
C GLN A 517 -28.88 3.40 21.09
N ARG A 518 -28.96 3.43 19.76
CA ARG A 518 -28.18 4.34 18.91
C ARG A 518 -29.07 5.01 17.87
N GLN A 519 -29.07 6.33 17.83
CA GLN A 519 -29.82 7.12 16.84
C GLN A 519 -28.91 8.20 16.25
N THR A 520 -29.16 8.58 15.00
CA THR A 520 -28.27 9.47 14.23
C THR A 520 -29.06 10.62 13.63
N THR A 521 -28.52 11.83 13.71
CA THR A 521 -29.13 13.01 13.06
C THR A 521 -28.95 12.99 11.54
N PRO A 522 -29.78 13.73 10.78
CA PRO A 522 -29.49 14.03 9.39
C PRO A 522 -28.13 14.73 9.24
N ILE A 523 -27.46 14.48 8.11
CA ILE A 523 -26.24 15.19 7.74
C ILE A 523 -26.64 16.58 7.23
N LEU A 524 -26.06 17.63 7.81
CA LEU A 524 -26.17 18.98 7.26
C LEU A 524 -25.02 19.18 6.27
N CYS A 525 -25.26 19.79 5.11
CA CYS A 525 -24.24 19.97 4.08
C CYS A 525 -23.65 21.39 4.11
N ASP A 526 -22.34 21.50 3.90
CA ASP A 526 -21.58 22.74 3.71
C ASP A 526 -21.96 23.84 4.72
N THR A 527 -22.04 23.50 6.00
CA THR A 527 -22.46 24.43 7.05
C THR A 527 -21.38 24.64 8.11
N SER A 528 -21.29 25.89 8.60
CA SER A 528 -20.54 26.28 9.80
C SER A 528 -21.43 26.42 11.03
N LYS A 529 -22.76 26.40 10.85
CA LYS A 529 -23.75 26.49 11.93
C LYS A 529 -24.59 25.22 11.96
N VAL A 530 -24.61 24.56 13.11
CA VAL A 530 -25.24 23.25 13.23
C VAL A 530 -26.41 23.32 14.20
N GLN A 531 -27.58 23.02 13.67
CA GLN A 531 -28.81 22.93 14.43
C GLN A 531 -29.64 21.78 13.87
N TRP A 532 -29.82 20.73 14.68
CA TRP A 532 -30.71 19.62 14.38
C TRP A 532 -31.98 19.77 15.21
N GLN A 533 -33.10 20.04 14.54
CA GLN A 533 -34.44 20.10 15.13
C GLN A 533 -35.15 18.76 14.97
N VAL A 534 -34.51 17.69 15.43
CA VAL A 534 -35.04 16.31 15.35
C VAL A 534 -35.23 15.78 16.76
N ALA A 535 -36.41 15.21 16.99
CA ALA A 535 -36.74 14.60 18.27
C ALA A 535 -36.28 13.14 18.32
N PHE A 536 -35.42 12.81 19.28
CA PHE A 536 -34.97 11.45 19.56
C PHE A 536 -35.56 10.96 20.88
N ARG A 537 -35.76 9.65 21.00
CA ARG A 537 -36.32 9.03 22.20
C ARG A 537 -35.49 7.83 22.61
N PHE A 538 -35.14 7.77 23.88
CA PHE A 538 -34.37 6.69 24.50
C PHE A 538 -35.06 6.19 25.77
N PHE A 539 -34.93 4.89 26.06
CA PHE A 539 -35.41 4.25 27.27
C PHE A 539 -34.30 4.17 28.31
N VAL A 540 -34.63 4.50 29.57
CA VAL A 540 -33.69 4.49 30.69
C VAL A 540 -34.00 3.28 31.57
N CYS A 541 -32.99 2.53 31.96
CA CYS A 541 -33.15 1.37 32.86
C CYS A 541 -32.57 1.63 34.25
N ASP A 542 -31.45 2.34 34.34
CA ASP A 542 -30.84 2.78 35.59
C ASP A 542 -30.24 4.19 35.47
N ILE A 543 -30.88 5.17 36.13
CA ILE A 543 -30.47 6.58 36.06
C ILE A 543 -29.10 6.84 36.70
N HIS A 544 -28.63 5.97 37.59
CA HIS A 544 -27.38 6.14 38.32
C HIS A 544 -26.15 5.59 37.59
N LYS A 545 -26.35 4.66 36.66
CA LYS A 545 -25.28 4.01 35.91
C LYS A 545 -25.21 4.44 34.45
N GLU A 546 -26.31 4.93 33.91
CA GLU A 546 -26.42 5.22 32.48
C GLU A 546 -25.93 6.64 32.12
N LYS A 547 -25.42 6.77 30.90
CA LYS A 547 -24.94 8.02 30.32
C LYS A 547 -25.41 8.17 28.88
N ILE A 548 -25.62 9.40 28.45
CA ILE A 548 -25.91 9.76 27.06
C ILE A 548 -24.64 10.25 26.41
N LYS A 549 -24.23 9.58 25.34
CA LYS A 549 -23.08 9.98 24.54
C LYS A 549 -23.53 10.68 23.27
N PHE A 550 -23.05 11.89 23.05
CA PHE A 550 -23.19 12.60 21.79
C PHE A 550 -21.84 12.60 21.08
N SER A 551 -21.79 12.07 19.86
CA SER A 551 -20.57 12.04 19.05
C SER A 551 -20.83 12.74 17.72
N ILE A 552 -20.18 13.87 17.49
CA ILE A 552 -20.32 14.65 16.24
C ILE A 552 -19.22 14.24 15.28
N TYR A 553 -19.63 13.86 14.08
CA TYR A 553 -18.77 13.48 12.98
C TYR A 553 -18.94 14.42 11.81
N ASN A 554 -17.89 14.54 10.99
CA ASN A 554 -17.91 15.22 9.72
C ASN A 554 -17.91 14.18 8.61
N ARG A 555 -18.99 14.13 7.82
CA ARG A 555 -19.15 13.16 6.74
C ARG A 555 -18.11 13.42 5.66
N SER A 556 -17.39 12.38 5.25
CA SER A 556 -16.50 12.42 4.08
C SER A 556 -17.01 11.45 3.01
N LYS A 557 -16.91 11.87 1.75
CA LYS A 557 -17.26 11.03 0.61
C LYS A 557 -16.12 10.08 0.23
N TYR A 558 -14.87 10.51 0.41
CA TYR A 558 -13.69 9.77 -0.03
C TYR A 558 -12.98 9.04 1.11
N THR A 559 -13.06 9.55 2.34
CA THR A 559 -12.30 9.08 3.50
C THR A 559 -13.25 8.65 4.62
N THR A 560 -12.70 8.11 5.72
CA THR A 560 -13.52 7.83 6.91
C THR A 560 -14.09 9.12 7.51
N ASP A 561 -15.26 9.01 8.12
CA ASP A 561 -15.91 10.17 8.74
C ASP A 561 -15.08 10.65 9.93
N ARG A 562 -14.65 11.91 9.91
CA ARG A 562 -13.80 12.47 10.96
C ARG A 562 -14.63 12.76 12.20
N LEU A 563 -14.27 12.18 13.33
CA LEU A 563 -14.84 12.58 14.62
C LEU A 563 -14.39 14.03 14.91
N LEU A 564 -15.36 14.95 14.99
CA LEU A 564 -15.11 16.31 15.45
C LEU A 564 -15.02 16.33 16.98
N GLY A 565 -15.83 15.47 17.62
CA GLY A 565 -15.61 15.06 19.00
C GLY A 565 -16.86 14.55 19.67
N SER A 566 -16.75 14.28 20.97
CA SER A 566 -17.73 13.50 21.71
C SER A 566 -17.87 14.00 23.14
N VAL A 567 -19.07 13.91 23.69
CA VAL A 567 -19.39 14.25 25.07
C VAL A 567 -20.29 13.19 25.69
N ASP A 568 -19.94 12.79 26.90
CA ASP A 568 -20.69 11.84 27.72
C ASP A 568 -21.39 12.59 28.86
N ILE A 569 -22.71 12.48 28.96
CA ILE A 569 -23.53 13.13 29.99
C ILE A 569 -24.15 12.04 30.88
N PRO A 570 -23.67 11.83 32.11
CA PRO A 570 -24.32 10.96 33.09
C PRO A 570 -25.77 11.36 33.34
N LEU A 571 -26.69 10.40 33.41
CA LEU A 571 -28.10 10.69 33.66
C LEU A 571 -28.37 11.21 35.08
N THR A 572 -27.50 10.93 36.05
CA THR A 572 -27.58 11.48 37.42
C THR A 572 -27.58 13.00 37.45
N LEU A 573 -26.81 13.63 36.56
CA LEU A 573 -26.78 15.09 36.42
C LEU A 573 -28.13 15.65 35.96
N LEU A 574 -28.95 14.83 35.29
CA LEU A 574 -30.26 15.22 34.77
C LEU A 574 -31.37 15.18 35.84
N THR A 575 -31.20 14.38 36.89
CA THR A 575 -32.16 14.32 38.02
C THR A 575 -31.90 15.36 39.09
N GLU A 576 -30.63 15.72 39.31
CA GLU A 576 -30.23 16.60 40.42
C GLU A 576 -30.38 18.09 40.09
N ARG A 577 -30.32 18.50 38.82
CA ARG A 577 -30.35 19.92 38.40
C ARG A 577 -31.54 20.22 37.48
N ARG A 578 -32.57 20.89 38.01
CA ARG A 578 -33.83 21.19 37.29
C ARG A 578 -33.67 22.19 36.14
N ASN A 579 -32.60 22.98 36.08
CA ASN A 579 -32.26 23.88 34.97
C ASN A 579 -30.73 24.06 34.91
N LEU A 580 -30.07 23.56 33.86
CA LEU A 580 -28.65 23.78 33.57
C LEU A 580 -28.50 24.98 32.60
N SER A 581 -29.18 26.08 32.90
CA SER A 581 -29.27 27.24 32.01
C SER A 581 -28.04 28.15 32.03
N GLU A 582 -27.19 28.06 33.07
CA GLU A 582 -26.09 29.01 33.27
C GLU A 582 -24.71 28.41 33.62
N ASP A 583 -24.62 27.14 34.03
CA ASP A 583 -23.34 26.51 34.35
C ASP A 583 -22.76 25.74 33.16
N SER A 584 -21.58 26.14 32.70
CA SER A 584 -20.80 25.38 31.72
C SER A 584 -20.33 24.06 32.34
N LEU A 585 -20.90 22.93 31.89
CA LEU A 585 -20.34 21.61 32.17
C LEU A 585 -19.07 21.43 31.31
N SER A 586 -17.91 21.62 31.93
CA SER A 586 -16.62 21.23 31.36
C SER A 586 -16.48 19.71 31.47
N ILE A 587 -16.74 19.00 30.38
CA ILE A 587 -16.61 17.54 30.33
C ILE A 587 -15.38 17.24 29.48
N TYR A 588 -14.39 16.59 30.09
CA TYR A 588 -13.16 16.19 29.41
C TYR A 588 -13.49 15.11 28.37
N SER A 589 -13.15 15.36 27.10
CA SER A 589 -13.25 14.35 26.05
C SER A 589 -12.14 13.32 26.22
N SER A 590 -12.48 12.03 26.38
CA SER A 590 -11.50 10.95 26.25
C SER A 590 -11.29 10.67 24.76
N THR A 591 -10.10 10.95 24.24
CA THR A 591 -9.73 10.64 22.84
C THR A 591 -9.39 9.16 22.65
N ALA A 592 -9.85 8.60 21.54
CA ALA A 592 -9.42 7.30 21.05
C ALA A 592 -7.92 7.33 20.71
N SER A 593 -7.20 6.32 21.20
CA SER A 593 -5.81 6.03 20.89
C SER A 593 -5.66 5.66 19.41
N HIS A 594 -5.19 6.59 18.58
CA HIS A 594 -4.42 6.38 17.35
C HIS A 594 -4.44 7.69 16.57
N PHE A 595 -3.58 8.64 16.92
CA PHE A 595 -2.99 9.71 16.10
C PHE A 595 -2.29 10.65 17.10
N SER A 596 -0.96 10.59 17.12
CA SER A 596 -0.08 11.24 18.09
C SER A 596 0.12 12.73 17.78
N ASP A 597 -0.96 13.51 17.75
CA ASP A 597 -0.93 14.98 17.80
C ASP A 597 -2.35 15.55 17.81
N MET A 598 -2.99 15.63 18.98
CA MET A 598 -4.12 16.55 19.20
C MET A 598 -4.14 16.90 20.69
N SER A 599 -3.75 18.14 21.01
CA SER A 599 -4.02 18.79 22.29
C SER A 599 -5.53 18.72 22.61
N SER A 600 -5.84 18.58 23.90
CA SER A 600 -7.19 18.48 24.49
C SER A 600 -8.32 19.15 23.68
N LEU A 601 -9.19 18.34 23.05
CA LEU A 601 -10.41 18.82 22.40
C LEU A 601 -11.40 19.30 23.49
N ASN A 602 -11.48 20.60 23.75
CA ASN A 602 -12.33 21.16 24.82
C ASN A 602 -13.78 21.38 24.37
N TRP A 603 -14.58 20.30 24.33
CA TRP A 603 -16.03 20.43 24.19
C TRP A 603 -16.66 20.97 25.48
N LYS A 604 -17.49 22.01 25.37
CA LYS A 604 -18.26 22.57 26.50
C LYS A 604 -19.75 22.53 26.18
N VAL A 605 -20.54 21.94 27.07
CA VAL A 605 -22.00 22.05 27.02
C VAL A 605 -22.38 23.37 27.69
N ARG A 606 -22.92 24.35 26.94
CA ARG A 606 -23.17 25.71 27.46
C ARG A 606 -24.60 25.97 27.92
N ARG A 607 -25.60 25.29 27.34
CA ARG A 607 -27.01 25.45 27.73
C ARG A 607 -27.73 24.12 27.60
N PHE A 608 -28.38 23.72 28.69
CA PHE A 608 -29.15 22.49 28.74
C PHE A 608 -30.48 22.72 29.47
N TYR A 609 -31.59 22.38 28.80
CA TYR A 609 -32.95 22.58 29.34
C TYR A 609 -33.61 21.23 29.60
N LEU A 610 -34.09 21.05 30.83
CA LEU A 610 -34.81 19.86 31.27
C LEU A 610 -36.29 20.21 31.50
N GLN A 611 -37.20 19.68 30.69
CA GLN A 611 -38.63 19.78 30.95
C GLN A 611 -39.13 18.44 31.49
N HIS A 612 -39.42 18.39 32.79
CA HIS A 612 -40.09 17.26 33.43
C HIS A 612 -41.61 17.41 33.22
N SER A 613 -42.25 16.44 32.58
CA SER A 613 -43.72 16.42 32.53
C SER A 613 -44.25 15.85 33.86
N SER A 614 -45.36 16.37 34.36
CA SER A 614 -45.98 15.97 35.64
C SER A 614 -46.41 14.49 35.71
N ASN A 615 -46.21 13.72 34.64
CA ASN A 615 -46.41 12.26 34.59
C ASN A 615 -45.06 11.51 34.65
N ASN A 616 -44.41 11.53 35.82
CA ASN A 616 -43.37 10.65 36.40
C ASN A 616 -42.45 9.73 35.54
N SER A 617 -42.22 9.96 34.26
CA SER A 617 -41.38 9.06 33.44
C SER A 617 -40.75 9.70 32.20
N GLN A 618 -40.84 11.02 32.03
CA GLN A 618 -40.38 11.69 30.82
C GLN A 618 -39.48 12.89 31.11
N ILE A 619 -38.27 12.82 30.57
CA ILE A 619 -37.27 13.90 30.62
C ILE A 619 -37.11 14.44 29.20
N SER A 620 -37.38 15.74 28.97
CA SER A 620 -37.07 16.39 27.69
C SER A 620 -35.80 17.24 27.78
N ILE A 621 -34.92 17.10 26.79
CA ILE A 621 -33.58 17.67 26.69
C ILE A 621 -33.48 18.58 25.45
N LYS A 622 -32.93 19.78 25.65
CA LYS A 622 -32.31 20.59 24.58
C LYS A 622 -30.83 20.78 24.89
N CYS A 623 -29.95 20.56 23.92
CA CYS A 623 -28.50 20.57 24.12
C CYS A 623 -27.79 21.59 23.23
N LEU A 624 -26.94 22.44 23.81
CA LEU A 624 -26.01 23.33 23.10
C LEU A 624 -24.56 22.90 23.35
N LEU A 625 -23.92 22.39 22.31
CA LEU A 625 -22.52 21.95 22.25
C LEU A 625 -21.66 23.08 21.67
N ASN A 626 -20.63 23.49 22.41
CA ASN A 626 -19.73 24.55 22.00
C ASN A 626 -18.29 24.02 21.93
N TRP A 627 -17.63 24.26 20.81
CA TRP A 627 -16.22 24.00 20.60
C TRP A 627 -15.42 25.27 20.94
N ASN A 628 -14.65 25.28 22.02
CA ASN A 628 -13.75 26.40 22.35
C ASN A 628 -12.31 26.03 21.99
N ASP A 629 -11.61 26.92 21.29
CA ASP A 629 -10.16 26.87 21.06
C ASP A 629 -9.37 26.87 22.38
#